data_AF-A0AAV3SJX4-F1
#
_entry.id   AF-A0AAV3SJX4-F1
#
_cell.length_a   1.000
_cell.length_b   1.000
_cell.length_c   1.000
_cell.angle_alpha   90.00
_cell.angle_beta   90.00
_cell.angle_gamma   90.00
#
_symmetry.space_group_name_H-M   'P 1'
#
loop_
_entity.id
_entity.type
_entity.pdbx_description
1 polymer ?
#
loop_
_entity_poly.entity_id
_entity_poly.type
_entity_poly.pdbx_seq_one_letter_code
_entity_poly.pdbx_strand_id
1 'polypeptide(L)'
;METDGGMTTSSRSTNYLDAEVNIFKPDTAFMRDHLKLIWVTFLAWTVAVFGPVTAALVFPDLMTETIVLGFQLHILLTGIGAPFGALVLSAVYAYRRDKLDEKYGIEHGKTRTKSDSATATDGGENA
;
A
#
# COMPACT_ATOMS: atom_id res chain seq x y z
N MET A 1 2.96 -40.62 -34.44
CA MET A 1 3.44 -39.50 -33.61
C MET A 1 2.32 -38.49 -33.59
N GLU A 2 1.55 -38.42 -32.51
CA GLU A 2 1.21 -37.16 -31.83
C GLU A 2 0.48 -37.56 -30.54
N THR A 3 1.06 -37.20 -29.41
CA THR A 3 0.49 -37.45 -28.09
C THR A 3 -0.49 -36.32 -27.77
N ASP A 4 -1.78 -36.66 -27.63
CA ASP A 4 -2.79 -35.75 -27.09
C ASP A 4 -2.47 -35.46 -25.62
N GLY A 5 -1.77 -34.34 -25.41
CA GLY A 5 -1.42 -33.80 -24.11
C GLY A 5 -2.64 -33.17 -23.44
N GLY A 6 -3.64 -33.98 -23.08
CA GLY A 6 -4.77 -33.57 -22.27
C GLY A 6 -4.39 -33.47 -20.79
N MET A 7 -3.77 -32.35 -20.38
CA MET A 7 -3.67 -32.00 -18.97
C MET A 7 -4.92 -31.18 -18.58
N THR A 8 -5.89 -31.86 -17.98
CA THR A 8 -7.04 -31.22 -17.34
C THR A 8 -6.58 -30.51 -16.06
N THR A 9 -6.12 -29.27 -16.16
CA THR A 9 -6.05 -28.35 -15.01
C THR A 9 -7.16 -27.34 -15.16
N SER A 10 -8.22 -27.56 -14.38
CA SER A 10 -9.38 -26.67 -14.25
C SER A 10 -8.95 -25.32 -13.66
N SER A 11 -8.44 -24.44 -14.52
CA SER A 11 -8.35 -23.02 -14.26
C SER A 11 -9.76 -22.46 -14.43
N ARG A 12 -10.47 -22.30 -13.30
CA ARG A 12 -11.73 -21.56 -13.26
C ARG A 12 -11.43 -20.14 -13.73
N SER A 13 -11.80 -19.85 -14.97
CA SER A 13 -11.69 -18.57 -15.64
C SER A 13 -12.53 -17.52 -14.91
N THR A 14 -11.99 -16.88 -13.87
CA THR A 14 -12.53 -15.62 -13.39
C THR A 14 -12.20 -14.56 -14.43
N ASN A 15 -13.21 -14.17 -15.20
CA ASN A 15 -13.15 -13.11 -16.20
C ASN A 15 -13.07 -11.76 -15.47
N TYR A 16 -11.85 -11.23 -15.35
CA TYR A 16 -11.54 -9.97 -14.67
C TYR A 16 -12.05 -8.71 -15.41
N LEU A 17 -12.65 -8.86 -16.60
CA LEU A 17 -13.12 -7.75 -17.44
C LEU A 17 -14.65 -7.59 -17.45
N ASP A 18 -15.40 -8.60 -16.99
CA ASP A 18 -16.88 -8.58 -16.93
C ASP A 18 -17.45 -8.49 -15.50
N ALA A 19 -16.63 -8.72 -14.47
CA ALA A 19 -17.09 -8.60 -13.10
C ALA A 19 -17.14 -7.13 -12.69
N GLU A 20 -18.33 -6.61 -12.38
CA GLU A 20 -18.50 -5.31 -11.70
C GLU A 20 -17.59 -5.29 -10.46
N VAL A 21 -16.49 -4.53 -10.54
CA VAL A 21 -15.53 -4.39 -9.45
C VAL A 21 -16.20 -3.58 -8.34
N ASN A 22 -16.90 -4.28 -7.47
CA ASN A 22 -17.57 -3.69 -6.34
C ASN A 22 -16.51 -3.43 -5.25
N ILE A 23 -15.99 -2.21 -5.19
CA ILE A 23 -14.93 -1.80 -4.22
C ILE A 23 -15.37 -2.09 -2.77
N PHE A 24 -16.68 -2.06 -2.50
CA PHE A 24 -17.27 -2.34 -1.19
C PHE A 24 -17.56 -3.82 -0.92
N LYS A 25 -17.45 -4.69 -1.93
CA LYS A 25 -17.59 -6.16 -1.82
C LYS A 25 -16.51 -6.85 -2.65
N PRO A 26 -15.25 -6.88 -2.17
CA PRO A 26 -14.18 -7.57 -2.87
C PRO A 26 -14.42 -9.09 -2.91
N ASP A 27 -14.57 -9.63 -4.13
CA ASP A 27 -14.88 -11.05 -4.39
C ASP A 27 -13.67 -11.99 -4.20
N THR A 28 -12.44 -11.47 -4.03
CA THR A 28 -11.23 -12.30 -3.84
C THR A 28 -10.64 -12.16 -2.45
N ALA A 29 -10.09 -13.28 -1.93
CA ALA A 29 -9.44 -13.31 -0.62
C ALA A 29 -8.23 -12.34 -0.53
N PHE A 30 -7.48 -12.19 -1.62
CA PHE A 30 -6.38 -11.24 -1.73
C PHE A 30 -6.83 -9.79 -1.50
N MET A 31 -7.89 -9.35 -2.17
CA MET A 31 -8.37 -7.98 -2.03
C MET A 31 -8.89 -7.65 -0.62
N ARG A 32 -9.54 -8.62 0.05
CA ARG A 32 -9.97 -8.44 1.45
C ARG A 32 -8.78 -8.24 2.39
N ASP A 33 -7.74 -9.07 2.23
CA ASP A 33 -6.54 -8.98 3.07
C ASP A 33 -5.75 -7.69 2.77
N HIS A 34 -5.66 -7.28 1.50
CA HIS A 34 -5.00 -6.04 1.11
C HIS A 34 -5.76 -4.82 1.64
N LEU A 35 -7.09 -4.79 1.50
CA LEU A 35 -7.91 -3.70 2.03
C LEU A 35 -7.80 -3.61 3.56
N LYS A 36 -7.72 -4.75 4.26
CA LYS A 36 -7.44 -4.79 5.70
C LYS A 36 -6.07 -4.21 6.04
N LEU A 37 -5.04 -4.51 5.25
CA LEU A 37 -3.71 -3.93 5.41
C LEU A 37 -3.73 -2.41 5.22
N ILE A 38 -4.42 -1.91 4.20
CA ILE A 38 -4.57 -0.47 3.94
C ILE A 38 -5.28 0.20 5.11
N TRP A 39 -6.40 -0.35 5.58
CA TRP A 39 -7.17 0.23 6.69
C TRP A 39 -6.39 0.25 8.01
N VAL A 40 -5.65 -0.82 8.33
CA VAL A 40 -4.82 -0.86 9.53
C VAL A 40 -3.71 0.18 9.45
N THR A 41 -3.03 0.26 8.31
CA THR A 41 -1.97 1.27 8.07
C THR A 41 -2.55 2.68 8.14
N PHE A 42 -3.71 2.92 7.53
CA PHE A 42 -4.39 4.20 7.58
C PHE A 42 -4.75 4.60 9.00
N LEU A 43 -5.34 3.70 9.79
CA LEU A 43 -5.71 3.99 11.17
C LEU A 43 -4.48 4.30 12.03
N ALA A 44 -3.40 3.52 11.87
CA ALA A 44 -2.14 3.77 12.56
C ALA A 44 -1.55 5.14 12.18
N TRP A 45 -1.59 5.49 10.89
CA TRP A 45 -1.18 6.81 10.40
C TRP A 45 -2.03 7.93 11.00
N THR A 46 -3.36 7.78 11.02
CA THR A 46 -4.27 8.77 11.63
C THR A 46 -3.91 8.99 13.09
N VAL A 47 -3.66 7.94 13.86
CA VAL A 47 -3.24 8.08 15.27
C VAL A 47 -1.87 8.75 15.38
N ALA A 48 -0.91 8.41 14.53
CA ALA A 48 0.42 9.03 14.57
C ALA A 48 0.38 10.54 14.26
N VAL A 49 -0.47 10.96 13.32
CA VAL A 49 -0.57 12.36 12.87
C VAL A 49 -1.50 13.19 13.75
N PHE A 50 -2.71 12.69 14.01
CA PHE A 50 -3.71 13.43 14.77
C PHE A 50 -3.61 13.20 16.27
N GLY A 51 -3.05 12.07 16.71
CA GLY A 51 -2.91 11.72 18.12
C GLY A 51 -2.23 12.81 18.96
N PRO A 52 -1.07 13.37 18.55
CA PRO A 52 -0.43 14.45 19.30
C PRO A 52 -1.33 15.70 19.44
N VAL A 53 -2.01 16.10 18.37
CA VAL A 53 -2.90 17.28 18.37
C VAL A 53 -4.12 17.03 19.24
N THR A 54 -4.77 15.88 19.10
CA THR A 54 -5.91 15.49 19.94
C THR A 54 -5.51 15.36 21.41
N ALA A 55 -4.35 14.78 21.69
CA ALA A 55 -3.86 14.64 23.05
C ALA A 55 -3.52 16.00 23.68
N ALA A 56 -2.99 16.97 22.91
CA ALA A 56 -2.76 18.32 23.40
C ALA A 56 -4.08 19.06 23.74
N LEU A 57 -5.18 18.73 23.05
CA LEU A 57 -6.50 19.27 23.36
C LEU A 57 -7.11 18.64 24.61
N VAL A 58 -6.99 17.32 24.77
CA VAL A 58 -7.61 16.57 25.89
C VAL A 58 -6.75 16.61 27.16
N PHE A 59 -5.42 16.68 27.02
CA PHE A 59 -4.44 16.65 28.11
C PHE A 59 -3.39 17.77 27.95
N PRO A 60 -3.81 19.04 28.03
CA PRO A 60 -2.93 20.18 27.77
C PRO A 60 -1.74 20.24 28.75
N ASP A 61 -1.96 20.02 30.04
CA ASP A 61 -0.91 20.11 31.06
C ASP A 61 0.19 19.08 30.79
N LEU A 62 -0.18 17.81 30.56
CA LEU A 62 0.76 16.76 30.21
C LEU A 62 1.56 17.11 28.94
N MET A 63 0.89 17.63 27.91
CA MET A 63 1.48 17.86 26.60
C MET A 63 2.36 19.12 26.51
N THR A 64 2.13 20.10 27.39
CA THR A 64 2.83 21.39 27.39
C THR A 64 3.86 21.52 28.51
N GLU A 65 3.64 20.90 29.67
CA GLU A 65 4.57 20.94 30.80
C GLU A 65 5.65 19.87 30.72
N THR A 66 5.38 18.74 30.04
CA THR A 66 6.38 17.69 29.85
C THR A 66 7.43 18.13 28.85
N ILE A 67 8.67 18.28 29.30
CA ILE A 67 9.82 18.63 28.47
C ILE A 67 10.66 17.38 28.17
N VAL A 68 10.84 17.08 26.89
CA VAL A 68 11.67 15.98 26.40
C VAL A 68 12.68 16.53 25.40
N LEU A 69 13.98 16.26 25.62
CA LEU A 69 15.08 16.77 24.80
C LEU A 69 15.08 18.31 24.64
N GLY A 70 14.53 19.04 25.62
CA GLY A 70 14.43 20.50 25.59
C GLY A 70 13.18 21.05 24.91
N PHE A 71 12.28 20.20 24.41
CA PHE A 71 11.05 20.61 23.73
C PHE A 71 9.81 20.15 24.50
N GLN A 72 8.72 20.92 24.39
CA GLN A 72 7.41 20.48 24.87
C GLN A 72 6.98 19.22 24.13
N LEU A 73 6.34 18.30 24.85
CA LEU A 73 6.02 16.96 24.34
C LEU A 73 5.22 17.00 23.03
N HIS A 74 4.20 17.85 22.92
CA HIS A 74 3.41 17.97 21.69
C HIS A 74 4.22 18.49 20.49
N ILE A 75 5.19 19.39 20.71
CA ILE A 75 6.09 19.90 19.67
C ILE A 75 7.00 18.78 19.18
N LEU A 76 7.56 17.99 20.10
CA LEU A 76 8.43 16.86 19.75
C LEU A 76 7.65 15.77 19.00
N LEU A 77 6.48 15.37 19.50
CA LEU A 77 5.65 14.34 18.85
C LEU A 77 5.17 14.79 17.47
N THR A 78 4.77 16.06 17.32
CA THR A 78 4.28 16.56 16.03
C THR A 78 5.42 16.80 15.05
N GLY A 79 6.53 17.41 15.49
CA GLY A 79 7.65 17.78 14.64
C GLY A 79 8.58 16.63 14.26
N ILE A 80 8.77 15.65 15.15
CA ILE A 80 9.66 14.51 14.93
C ILE A 80 8.87 13.21 14.91
N GLY A 81 8.01 12.99 15.90
CA GLY A 81 7.27 11.74 16.07
C GLY A 81 6.38 11.39 14.87
N ALA A 82 5.63 12.36 14.33
CA ALA A 82 4.74 12.12 13.19
C ALA A 82 5.50 11.83 11.87
N PRO A 83 6.49 12.64 11.45
CA PRO A 83 7.31 12.31 10.27
C PRO A 83 8.07 10.98 10.43
N PHE A 84 8.69 10.73 11.58
CA PHE A 84 9.41 9.48 11.84
C PHE A 84 8.45 8.28 11.86
N GLY A 85 7.29 8.42 12.50
CA GLY A 85 6.24 7.42 12.51
C GLY A 85 5.74 7.08 11.10
N ALA A 86 5.58 8.08 10.23
CA ALA A 86 5.21 7.86 8.84
C ALA A 86 6.28 7.06 8.06
N LEU A 87 7.57 7.33 8.29
CA LEU A 87 8.66 6.56 7.68
C LEU A 87 8.66 5.09 8.14
N VAL A 88 8.54 4.86 9.45
CA VAL A 88 8.45 3.51 10.01
C VAL A 88 7.24 2.78 9.44
N LEU A 89 6.09 3.46 9.39
CA LEU A 89 4.86 2.88 8.90
C LEU A 89 4.93 2.55 7.40
N SER A 90 5.61 3.38 6.60
CA SER A 90 5.89 3.08 5.18
C SER A 90 6.73 1.81 5.02
N ALA A 91 7.82 1.69 5.80
CA ALA A 91 8.67 0.50 5.76
C ALA A 91 7.90 -0.77 6.19
N VAL A 92 7.10 -0.68 7.26
CA VAL A 92 6.25 -1.78 7.72
C VAL A 92 5.21 -2.15 6.68
N TYR A 93 4.55 -1.17 6.07
CA TYR A 93 3.57 -1.38 5.02
C TYR A 93 4.19 -2.11 3.83
N ALA A 94 5.34 -1.65 3.32
CA ALA A 94 6.05 -2.28 2.22
C ALA A 94 6.34 -3.76 2.53
N TYR A 95 6.94 -4.04 3.68
CA TYR A 95 7.24 -5.42 4.11
C TYR A 95 5.98 -6.31 4.23
N ARG A 96 4.90 -5.76 4.78
CA ARG A 96 3.64 -6.50 4.96
C ARG A 96 2.92 -6.72 3.63
N ARG A 97 3.04 -5.80 2.69
CA ARG A 97 2.51 -5.91 1.33
C ARG A 97 3.27 -6.99 0.55
N ASP A 98 4.61 -6.99 0.60
CA ASP A 98 5.41 -7.99 -0.11
C ASP A 98 5.12 -9.41 0.41
N LYS A 99 4.95 -9.57 1.73
CA LYS A 99 4.49 -10.85 2.33
C LYS A 99 3.07 -11.25 1.91
N LEU A 100 2.20 -10.28 1.68
CA LEU A 100 0.85 -10.54 1.21
C LEU A 100 0.89 -11.03 -0.25
N ASP A 101 1.71 -10.42 -1.08
CA ASP A 101 1.91 -10.81 -2.47
C ASP A 101 2.48 -12.23 -2.56
N GLU A 102 3.49 -12.58 -1.74
CA GLU A 102 4.05 -13.93 -1.63
C GLU A 102 2.99 -14.97 -1.24
N LYS A 103 2.14 -14.67 -0.25
CA LYS A 103 1.06 -15.56 0.22
C LYS A 103 0.09 -15.94 -0.91
N TYR A 104 -0.14 -15.03 -1.85
CA TYR A 104 -1.07 -15.24 -2.96
C TYR A 104 -0.36 -15.55 -4.29
N GLY A 105 0.96 -15.77 -4.28
CA GLY A 105 1.74 -16.14 -5.46
C GLY A 105 1.84 -15.04 -6.52
N ILE A 106 1.75 -13.77 -6.11
CA ILE A 106 1.82 -12.63 -7.00
C ILE A 106 3.30 -12.30 -7.26
N GLU A 107 3.81 -12.68 -8.43
CA GLU A 107 5.16 -12.29 -8.85
C GLU A 107 5.15 -10.89 -9.49
N HIS A 108 5.98 -9.99 -8.96
CA HIS A 108 6.27 -8.69 -9.56
C HIS A 108 7.71 -8.70 -10.05
N GLY A 109 8.01 -9.60 -11.00
CA GLY A 109 9.42 -9.94 -11.27
C GLY A 109 9.70 -10.90 -12.41
N LYS A 110 8.97 -10.82 -13.53
CA LYS A 110 9.56 -11.13 -14.83
C LYS A 110 8.90 -10.23 -15.86
N THR A 111 9.57 -9.13 -16.18
CA THR A 111 9.38 -8.40 -17.42
C THR A 111 9.22 -9.44 -18.51
N ARG A 112 8.03 -9.55 -19.09
CA ARG A 112 7.89 -10.18 -20.40
C ARG A 112 8.82 -9.34 -21.27
N THR A 113 9.98 -9.89 -21.66
CA THR A 113 10.85 -9.31 -22.67
C THR A 113 10.03 -9.24 -23.95
N LYS A 114 9.18 -8.22 -24.06
CA LYS A 114 8.66 -7.77 -25.34
C LYS A 114 9.81 -6.96 -25.91
N SER A 115 10.68 -7.67 -26.60
CA SER A 115 11.30 -7.13 -27.80
C SER A 115 10.18 -6.42 -28.56
N ASP A 116 10.26 -5.09 -28.58
CA ASP A 116 9.77 -4.17 -29.61
C ASP A 116 9.98 -2.77 -29.08
N SER A 117 11.20 -2.29 -29.27
CA SER A 117 11.50 -0.88 -29.34
C SER A 117 10.59 -0.24 -30.39
N ALA A 118 9.61 0.54 -29.95
CA ALA A 118 8.99 1.56 -30.78
C ALA A 118 9.03 2.86 -29.97
N THR A 119 10.20 3.49 -29.95
CA THR A 119 10.31 4.93 -29.70
C THR A 119 9.47 5.64 -30.76
N ALA A 120 8.41 6.33 -30.34
CA ALA A 120 7.71 7.27 -31.21
C ALA A 120 8.65 8.46 -31.47
N THR A 121 9.35 8.42 -32.60
CA THR A 121 9.88 9.62 -33.24
C THR A 121 8.95 9.93 -34.41
N ASP A 122 8.74 11.22 -34.67
CA ASP A 122 8.10 11.84 -35.83
C ASP A 122 6.77 12.58 -35.56
N GLY A 123 6.70 13.81 -36.07
CA GLY A 123 5.52 14.68 -36.06
C GLY A 123 5.77 16.19 -35.87
N GLY A 124 7.01 16.67 -35.89
CA GLY A 124 7.36 18.08 -35.65
C GLY A 124 7.80 18.82 -36.92
N GLU A 125 6.94 18.93 -37.92
CA GLU A 125 7.13 19.85 -39.04
C GLU A 125 5.79 20.53 -39.38
N ASN A 126 5.86 21.85 -39.63
CA ASN A 126 4.82 22.84 -40.00
C ASN A 126 4.31 23.77 -38.88
N ALA A 127 5.07 24.85 -38.65
CA ALA A 127 4.53 26.17 -38.29
C ALA A 127 5.43 27.27 -38.91
#